data_AF-A0A1E7GQV5-F1
#
_entry.id   AF-A0A1E7GQV5-F1
#
_cell.length_a   1.000
_cell.length_b   1.000
_cell.length_c   1.000
_cell.angle_alpha   90.00
_cell.angle_beta   90.00
_cell.angle_gamma   90.00
#
_symmetry.space_group_name_H-M   'P 1'
#
loop_
_entity.id
_entity.type
_entity.pdbx_description
1 polymer ?
#
loop_
_entity_poly.entity_id
_entity_poly.type
_entity_poly.pdbx_seq_one_letter_code
_entity_poly.pdbx_strand_id
1 'polypeptide(L)'
;MDNPALQRFLREPLLHFIAIGGLFFLLYSIIDDAGTTSVDTILITPERISQLTTEYNGVWNRMPTDGELDNLIKEEVRSEVYYRDALALGLDKNDAVVRRRLRQKMEFLTDTGSYLQKPSPGELEAYFAANKQGYRSEPRLAFEQIYLGKTPSNDTVSLSLKTLQSQPAKDPNTLGQRTLLPAQLKLSRPNAIDSVFGEGFYSQIAQLEPGEWAGPVISVYGTHLVRTLDDLPAHMPLLEEVHATVLKNWQTAKAKDNRAQDYAERRSRYTVEILRSKDTGKIVNKENR
;
A
#
# COMPACT_ATOMS: atom_id res chain seq x y z
N MET A 1 -58.93 48.83 -34.91
CA MET A 1 -58.16 49.62 -33.94
C MET A 1 -56.70 49.28 -34.17
N ASP A 2 -56.11 49.90 -35.17
CA ASP A 2 -54.74 49.60 -35.59
C ASP A 2 -53.82 50.47 -34.75
N ASN A 3 -53.22 49.89 -33.72
CA ASN A 3 -52.34 50.63 -32.84
C ASN A 3 -50.93 50.71 -33.47
N PRO A 4 -50.51 51.86 -34.02
CA PRO A 4 -49.24 51.99 -34.74
C PRO A 4 -48.02 51.75 -33.85
N ALA A 5 -48.18 51.80 -32.52
CA ALA A 5 -47.15 51.41 -31.56
C ALA A 5 -46.84 49.91 -31.60
N LEU A 6 -47.83 49.05 -31.89
CA LEU A 6 -47.67 47.60 -31.90
C LEU A 6 -46.83 47.13 -33.10
N GLN A 7 -47.02 47.75 -34.27
CA GLN A 7 -46.23 47.43 -35.47
C GLN A 7 -44.78 47.90 -35.37
N ARG A 8 -44.51 48.95 -34.60
CA ARG A 8 -43.15 49.44 -34.34
C ARG A 8 -42.39 48.50 -33.39
N PHE A 9 -43.08 48.00 -32.36
CA PHE A 9 -42.53 47.04 -31.40
C PHE A 9 -42.18 45.70 -32.06
N LEU A 10 -43.01 45.24 -33.01
CA LEU A 10 -42.77 44.01 -33.80
C LEU A 10 -41.62 44.12 -34.80
N ARG A 11 -41.05 45.31 -35.04
CA ARG A 11 -39.90 45.52 -35.94
C ARG A 11 -38.59 45.75 -35.19
N GLU A 12 -38.59 45.69 -33.86
CA GLU A 12 -37.38 45.90 -33.09
C GLU A 12 -36.44 44.67 -33.16
N PRO A 13 -35.15 44.85 -33.50
CA PRO A 13 -34.18 43.76 -33.56
C PRO A 13 -34.02 43.00 -32.23
N LEU A 14 -34.19 43.70 -31.10
CA LEU A 14 -34.11 43.13 -29.76
C LEU A 14 -35.22 42.10 -29.52
N LEU A 15 -36.43 42.36 -30.02
CA LEU A 15 -37.57 41.47 -29.83
C LEU A 15 -37.41 40.17 -30.62
N HIS A 16 -36.83 40.27 -31.82
CA HIS A 16 -36.46 39.09 -32.61
C HIS A 16 -35.36 38.29 -31.91
N PHE A 17 -34.34 38.95 -31.34
CA PHE A 17 -33.29 38.28 -30.60
C PHE A 17 -33.83 37.54 -29.36
N ILE A 18 -34.75 38.14 -28.61
CA ILE A 18 -35.39 37.51 -27.44
C ILE A 18 -36.30 36.36 -27.90
N ALA A 19 -37.07 36.53 -28.97
CA ALA A 19 -37.96 35.48 -29.48
C ALA A 19 -37.16 34.28 -30.02
N ILE A 20 -36.10 34.53 -30.78
CA ILE A 20 -35.19 33.49 -31.28
C ILE A 20 -34.46 32.83 -30.11
N GLY A 21 -33.96 33.60 -29.14
CA GLY A 21 -33.33 33.07 -27.94
C GLY A 21 -34.28 32.22 -27.08
N GLY A 22 -35.53 32.65 -26.93
CA GLY A 22 -36.58 31.90 -26.25
C GLY A 22 -36.97 30.62 -27.00
N LEU A 23 -37.00 30.67 -28.33
CA LEU A 23 -37.22 29.50 -29.18
C LEU A 23 -36.07 28.49 -29.07
N PHE A 24 -34.82 28.96 -29.10
CA PHE A 24 -33.65 28.10 -28.86
C PHE A 24 -33.64 27.53 -27.46
N PHE A 25 -34.03 28.30 -26.44
CA PHE A 25 -34.15 27.80 -25.07
C PHE A 25 -35.23 26.73 -24.94
N LEU A 26 -36.39 26.90 -25.58
CA LEU A 26 -37.45 25.90 -25.63
C LEU A 26 -37.04 24.63 -26.38
N LEU A 27 -36.38 24.79 -27.53
CA LEU A 27 -35.85 23.66 -28.30
C LEU A 27 -34.78 22.92 -27.50
N TYR A 28 -33.90 23.65 -26.82
CA TYR A 28 -32.86 23.08 -25.97
C TYR A 28 -33.47 22.33 -24.78
N SER A 29 -34.47 22.89 -24.10
CA SER A 29 -35.14 22.22 -22.98
C SER A 29 -35.87 20.94 -23.36
N ILE A 30 -36.42 20.86 -24.58
CA ILE A 30 -37.11 19.66 -25.07
C ILE A 30 -36.11 18.56 -25.50
N ILE A 31 -34.92 18.95 -25.96
CA ILE A 31 -33.86 18.01 -26.38
C ILE A 31 -33.11 17.44 -25.17
N ASP A 32 -32.89 18.23 -24.10
CA ASP A 32 -32.28 17.74 -22.86
C ASP A 32 -33.15 16.69 -22.14
N ASP A 33 -34.49 16.80 -22.23
CA ASP A 33 -35.45 15.88 -21.59
C ASP A 33 -35.48 14.46 -22.22
N ALA A 34 -35.05 14.30 -23.48
CA ALA A 34 -35.14 13.02 -24.19
C ALA A 34 -33.97 12.05 -23.90
N GLY A 35 -32.95 12.49 -23.15
CA GLY A 35 -31.76 11.71 -22.82
C GLY A 35 -31.53 11.45 -21.33
N THR A 36 -32.36 12.01 -20.44
CA THR A 36 -32.20 11.87 -18.99
C THR A 36 -33.22 10.88 -18.44
N THR A 37 -32.75 9.72 -17.97
CA THR A 37 -33.45 8.95 -16.93
C THR A 37 -33.89 9.95 -15.86
N SER A 38 -35.18 10.02 -15.55
CA SER A 38 -35.74 10.95 -14.57
C SER A 38 -34.86 10.98 -13.31
N VAL A 39 -34.39 12.17 -12.93
CA VAL A 39 -33.50 12.41 -11.77
C VAL A 39 -34.08 11.78 -10.49
N ASP A 40 -35.41 11.64 -10.43
CA ASP A 40 -36.17 11.16 -9.28
C ASP A 40 -36.37 9.63 -9.22
N THR A 41 -35.88 8.86 -10.20
CA THR A 41 -36.06 7.39 -10.20
C THR A 41 -34.74 6.67 -9.95
N ILE A 42 -34.74 5.79 -8.96
CA ILE A 42 -33.63 4.87 -8.68
C ILE A 42 -33.97 3.52 -9.33
N LEU A 43 -33.26 3.19 -10.41
CA LEU A 43 -33.42 1.93 -11.12
C LEU A 43 -32.38 0.92 -10.65
N ILE A 44 -32.84 -0.16 -10.00
CA ILE A 44 -31.99 -1.32 -9.66
C ILE A 44 -32.20 -2.38 -10.73
N THR A 45 -31.19 -2.58 -11.60
CA THR A 45 -31.29 -3.51 -12.73
C THR A 45 -31.04 -4.96 -12.29
N PRO A 46 -31.51 -5.96 -13.07
CA PRO A 46 -31.19 -7.37 -12.83
C PRO A 46 -29.68 -7.64 -12.77
N GLU A 47 -28.88 -6.94 -13.57
CA GLU A 47 -27.41 -7.05 -13.56
C GLU A 47 -26.83 -6.59 -12.22
N ARG A 48 -27.35 -5.49 -11.65
CA ARG A 48 -26.90 -5.02 -10.34
C ARG A 48 -27.26 -6.00 -9.24
N ILE A 49 -28.45 -6.61 -9.29
CA ILE A 49 -28.87 -7.65 -8.34
C ILE A 49 -27.94 -8.87 -8.44
N SER A 50 -27.54 -9.27 -9.65
CA SER A 50 -26.57 -10.35 -9.88
C SER A 50 -25.19 -10.02 -9.30
N GLN A 51 -24.73 -8.77 -9.42
CA GLN A 51 -23.48 -8.31 -8.80
C GLN A 51 -23.56 -8.36 -7.28
N LEU A 52 -24.63 -7.84 -6.66
CA LEU A 52 -24.83 -7.89 -5.20
C LEU A 52 -24.80 -9.33 -4.68
N THR A 53 -25.40 -10.25 -5.43
CA THR A 53 -25.39 -11.69 -5.11
C THR A 53 -23.97 -12.27 -5.21
N THR A 54 -23.21 -11.88 -6.23
CA THR A 54 -21.81 -12.32 -6.43
C THR A 54 -20.89 -11.79 -5.33
N GLU A 55 -21.03 -10.51 -4.96
CA GLU A 55 -20.29 -9.88 -3.86
C GLU A 55 -20.59 -10.59 -2.53
N TYR A 56 -21.87 -10.88 -2.26
CA TYR A 56 -22.28 -11.61 -1.05
C TYR A 56 -21.66 -13.01 -0.99
N ASN A 57 -21.71 -13.76 -2.10
CA ASN A 57 -21.10 -15.08 -2.17
C ASN A 57 -19.57 -15.02 -2.02
N GLY A 58 -18.91 -13.98 -2.53
CA GLY A 58 -17.46 -13.80 -2.35
C GLY A 58 -17.03 -13.64 -0.89
N VAL A 59 -17.89 -13.07 -0.04
CA VAL A 59 -17.61 -12.87 1.40
C VAL A 59 -18.07 -14.07 2.24
N TRP A 60 -19.26 -14.59 1.97
CA TRP A 60 -19.92 -15.60 2.82
C TRP A 60 -19.85 -17.03 2.29
N ASN A 61 -19.32 -17.22 1.07
CA ASN A 61 -19.19 -18.49 0.36
C ASN A 61 -20.51 -19.28 0.26
N ARG A 62 -21.64 -18.56 0.16
CA ARG A 62 -22.99 -19.08 -0.11
C ARG A 62 -23.86 -18.01 -0.77
N MET A 63 -24.97 -18.45 -1.38
CA MET A 63 -26.00 -17.54 -1.87
C MET A 63 -26.77 -16.85 -0.72
N PRO A 64 -27.24 -15.61 -0.91
CA PRO A 64 -28.15 -14.96 0.01
C PRO A 64 -29.52 -15.65 -0.01
N THR A 65 -30.20 -15.64 1.14
CA THR A 65 -31.63 -15.94 1.21
C THR A 65 -32.45 -14.77 0.66
N ASP A 66 -33.73 -14.99 0.34
CA ASP A 66 -34.59 -13.92 -0.20
C ASP A 66 -34.63 -12.68 0.72
N GLY A 67 -34.72 -12.88 2.04
CA GLY A 67 -34.70 -11.78 3.01
C GLY A 67 -33.35 -11.06 3.11
N GLU A 68 -32.24 -11.77 2.90
CA GLU A 68 -30.90 -11.16 2.84
C GLU A 68 -30.73 -10.37 1.53
N LEU A 69 -31.20 -10.91 0.41
CA LEU A 69 -31.18 -10.23 -0.88
C LEU A 69 -32.02 -8.95 -0.86
N ASP A 70 -33.22 -9.00 -0.27
CA ASP A 70 -34.06 -7.81 -0.06
C ASP A 70 -33.35 -6.74 0.76
N ASN A 71 -32.59 -7.13 1.78
CA ASN A 71 -31.82 -6.18 2.58
C ASN A 71 -30.65 -5.59 1.81
N LEU A 72 -29.96 -6.37 0.97
CA LEU A 72 -28.91 -5.86 0.06
C LEU A 72 -29.48 -4.83 -0.91
N ILE A 73 -30.64 -5.12 -1.51
CA ILE A 73 -31.32 -4.19 -2.42
C ILE A 73 -31.74 -2.90 -1.69
N LYS A 74 -32.30 -3.01 -0.49
CA LYS A 74 -32.68 -1.84 0.32
C LYS A 74 -31.47 -0.96 0.66
N GLU A 75 -30.33 -1.58 0.99
CA GLU A 75 -29.10 -0.85 1.31
C GLU A 75 -28.50 -0.18 0.06
N GLU A 76 -28.57 -0.83 -1.10
CA GLU A 76 -28.18 -0.23 -2.38
C GLU A 76 -29.03 1.01 -2.69
N VAL A 77 -30.36 0.91 -2.55
CA VAL A 77 -31.27 2.05 -2.75
C VAL A 77 -30.94 3.19 -1.77
N ARG A 78 -30.72 2.86 -0.48
CA ARG A 78 -30.34 3.85 0.53
C ARG A 78 -29.03 4.56 0.17
N SER A 79 -28.05 3.79 -0.30
CA SER A 79 -26.76 4.32 -0.74
C SER A 79 -26.92 5.29 -1.91
N GLU A 80 -27.75 4.95 -2.90
CA GLU A 80 -28.00 5.80 -4.05
C GLU A 80 -28.73 7.09 -3.69
N VAL A 81 -29.72 7.03 -2.79
CA VAL A 81 -30.41 8.24 -2.26
C VAL A 81 -29.40 9.20 -1.65
N TYR A 82 -28.61 8.74 -0.68
CA TYR A 82 -27.65 9.62 0.00
C TYR A 82 -26.53 10.10 -0.93
N TYR A 83 -26.10 9.27 -1.88
CA TYR A 83 -25.09 9.66 -2.86
C TYR A 83 -25.59 10.81 -3.75
N ARG A 84 -26.79 10.69 -4.32
CA ARG A 84 -27.40 11.75 -5.14
C ARG A 84 -27.61 13.04 -4.34
N ASP A 85 -28.14 12.94 -3.13
CA ASP A 85 -28.35 14.10 -2.24
C ASP A 85 -27.02 14.77 -1.88
N ALA A 86 -25.98 13.99 -1.58
CA ALA A 86 -24.65 14.52 -1.28
C ALA A 86 -24.06 15.30 -2.48
N LEU A 87 -24.25 14.83 -3.70
CA LEU A 87 -23.85 15.55 -4.91
C LEU A 87 -24.68 16.81 -5.15
N ALA A 88 -26.00 16.75 -4.92
CA ALA A 88 -26.89 17.90 -5.04
C ALA A 88 -26.51 19.01 -4.04
N LEU A 89 -26.12 18.64 -2.83
CA LEU A 89 -25.58 19.53 -1.81
C LEU A 89 -24.13 19.98 -2.09
N GLY A 90 -23.46 19.38 -3.08
CA GLY A 90 -22.07 19.68 -3.45
C GLY A 90 -21.05 19.27 -2.39
N LEU A 91 -21.33 18.23 -1.60
CA LEU A 91 -20.44 17.73 -0.54
C LEU A 91 -19.12 17.15 -1.08
N ASP A 92 -19.05 16.86 -2.38
CA ASP A 92 -17.84 16.48 -3.10
C ASP A 92 -16.90 17.67 -3.39
N LYS A 93 -17.44 18.90 -3.39
CA LYS A 93 -16.71 20.11 -3.78
C LYS A 93 -15.81 20.56 -2.63
N ASN A 94 -14.53 20.80 -2.95
CA ASN A 94 -13.51 21.26 -2.00
C ASN A 94 -13.21 20.32 -0.82
N ASP A 95 -13.75 19.10 -0.82
CA ASP A 95 -13.39 18.09 0.17
C ASP A 95 -12.05 17.41 -0.20
N ALA A 96 -11.07 17.51 0.70
CA ALA A 96 -9.74 16.97 0.47
C ALA A 96 -9.71 15.43 0.44
N VAL A 97 -10.57 14.76 1.19
CA VAL A 97 -10.68 13.30 1.23
C VAL A 97 -11.27 12.80 -0.07
N VAL A 98 -12.38 13.36 -0.52
CA VAL A 98 -13.03 13.01 -1.80
C VAL A 98 -12.08 13.25 -2.97
N ARG A 99 -11.43 14.42 -3.03
CA ARG A 99 -10.40 14.71 -4.05
C ARG A 99 -9.26 13.71 -4.05
N ARG A 100 -8.74 13.36 -2.87
CA ARG A 100 -7.67 12.36 -2.75
C ARG A 100 -8.14 10.99 -3.24
N ARG A 101 -9.36 10.57 -2.91
CA ARG A 101 -9.92 9.28 -3.35
C ARG A 101 -10.13 9.23 -4.86
N LEU A 102 -10.62 10.31 -5.48
CA LEU A 102 -10.76 10.39 -6.94
C LEU A 102 -9.40 10.34 -7.64
N ARG A 103 -8.40 11.06 -7.12
CA ARG A 103 -7.01 10.95 -7.61
C ARG A 103 -6.50 9.51 -7.54
N GLN A 104 -6.69 8.84 -6.40
CA GLN A 104 -6.28 7.44 -6.23
C GLN A 104 -7.00 6.50 -7.20
N LYS A 105 -8.30 6.71 -7.45
CA LYS A 105 -9.05 5.95 -8.47
C LYS A 105 -8.48 6.19 -9.87
N MET A 106 -8.11 7.43 -10.21
CA MET A 106 -7.45 7.73 -11.49
C MET A 106 -6.09 7.04 -11.61
N GLU A 107 -5.26 7.09 -10.56
CA GLU A 107 -3.97 6.38 -10.52
C GLU A 107 -4.15 4.86 -10.68
N PHE A 108 -5.17 4.28 -10.05
CA PHE A 108 -5.50 2.85 -10.16
C PHE A 108 -5.88 2.41 -11.58
N LEU A 109 -6.61 3.25 -12.34
CA LEU A 109 -6.95 2.95 -13.73
C LEU A 109 -5.70 2.83 -14.60
N THR A 110 -4.68 3.67 -14.36
CA THR A 110 -3.39 3.61 -15.04
C THR A 110 -2.58 2.37 -14.63
N ASP A 111 -2.70 1.95 -13.37
CA ASP A 111 -1.95 0.80 -12.84
C ASP A 111 -2.46 -0.55 -13.31
N THR A 112 -3.76 -0.66 -13.56
CA THR A 112 -4.41 -1.95 -13.87
C THR A 112 -3.79 -2.62 -15.11
N GLY A 113 -3.35 -1.84 -16.11
CA GLY A 113 -2.61 -2.37 -17.27
C GLY A 113 -1.17 -2.78 -16.95
N SER A 114 -0.53 -2.14 -15.97
CA SER A 114 0.88 -2.36 -15.62
C SER A 114 1.08 -3.70 -14.89
N TYR A 115 0.12 -4.10 -14.05
CA TYR A 115 0.18 -5.39 -13.34
C TYR A 115 -0.09 -6.61 -14.24
N LEU A 116 -0.69 -6.38 -15.41
CA LEU A 116 -0.88 -7.41 -16.45
C LEU A 116 0.32 -7.48 -17.41
N GLN A 117 1.22 -6.50 -17.38
CA GLN A 117 2.39 -6.46 -18.23
C GLN A 117 3.39 -7.55 -17.82
N LYS A 118 3.87 -8.29 -18.82
CA LYS A 118 4.98 -9.22 -18.68
C LYS A 118 6.28 -8.51 -19.08
N PRO A 119 7.39 -8.72 -18.35
CA PRO A 119 8.70 -8.23 -18.78
C PRO A 119 9.04 -8.74 -20.18
N SER A 120 9.66 -7.88 -20.97
CA SER A 120 10.26 -8.31 -22.24
C SER A 120 11.46 -9.24 -21.96
N PRO A 121 11.89 -10.09 -22.90
CA PRO A 121 13.08 -10.92 -22.72
C PRO A 121 14.30 -10.08 -22.31
N GLY A 122 15.00 -10.47 -21.24
CA GLY A 122 16.18 -9.76 -20.72
C GLY A 122 15.88 -8.57 -19.79
N GLU A 123 14.62 -8.12 -19.72
CA GLU A 123 14.25 -6.94 -18.94
C GLU A 123 14.27 -7.22 -17.42
N LEU A 124 13.83 -8.41 -17.02
CA LEU A 124 13.79 -8.80 -15.61
C LEU A 124 15.20 -9.04 -15.07
N GLU A 125 16.08 -9.60 -15.90
CA GLU A 125 17.50 -9.81 -15.63
C GLU A 125 18.24 -8.48 -15.44
N ALA A 126 18.00 -7.52 -16.33
CA ALA A 126 18.57 -6.18 -16.22
C ALA A 126 18.08 -5.46 -14.95
N TYR A 127 16.78 -5.57 -14.64
CA TYR A 127 16.21 -5.01 -13.43
C TYR A 127 16.81 -5.65 -12.16
N PHE A 128 16.94 -6.97 -12.14
CA PHE A 128 17.56 -7.69 -11.03
C PHE A 128 19.04 -7.29 -10.84
N ALA A 129 19.80 -7.18 -11.93
CA ALA A 129 21.19 -6.76 -11.89
C ALA A 129 21.36 -5.34 -11.31
N ALA A 130 20.50 -4.41 -11.72
CA ALA A 130 20.51 -3.02 -11.22
C ALA A 130 20.10 -2.91 -9.75
N ASN A 131 19.26 -3.82 -9.25
CA ASN A 131 18.68 -3.79 -7.90
C ASN A 131 19.23 -4.90 -6.98
N LYS A 132 20.32 -5.55 -7.37
CA LYS A 132 20.81 -6.81 -6.78
C LYS A 132 20.99 -6.75 -5.27
N GLN A 133 21.49 -5.62 -4.75
CA GLN A 133 21.72 -5.42 -3.32
C GLN A 133 20.43 -5.49 -2.49
N GLY A 134 19.30 -5.04 -3.05
CA GLY A 134 17.99 -5.12 -2.36
C GLY A 134 17.45 -6.55 -2.25
N TYR A 135 18.03 -7.50 -2.96
CA TYR A 135 17.65 -8.92 -2.92
C TYR A 135 18.63 -9.78 -2.12
N ARG A 136 19.72 -9.20 -1.61
CA ARG A 136 20.67 -9.95 -0.78
C ARG A 136 19.94 -10.55 0.40
N SER A 137 20.08 -11.86 0.59
CA SER A 137 19.52 -12.51 1.77
C SER A 137 20.32 -12.10 3.01
N GLU A 138 19.60 -11.78 4.08
CA GLU A 138 20.23 -11.57 5.38
C GLU A 138 20.71 -12.90 5.96
N PRO A 139 21.82 -12.88 6.73
CA PRO A 139 22.29 -14.09 7.37
C PRO A 139 21.27 -14.57 8.40
N ARG A 140 21.30 -15.85 8.74
CA ARG A 140 20.52 -16.42 9.83
C ARG A 140 21.39 -17.31 10.67
N LEU A 141 21.10 -17.36 11.96
CA LEU A 141 21.82 -18.19 12.90
C LEU A 141 20.82 -18.87 13.84
N ALA A 142 21.02 -20.16 14.05
CA ALA A 142 20.38 -20.94 15.09
C ALA A 142 21.42 -21.19 16.17
N PHE A 143 21.02 -21.04 17.43
CA PHE A 143 21.91 -21.26 18.56
C PHE A 143 21.10 -21.67 19.78
N GLU A 144 21.79 -22.26 20.74
CA GLU A 144 21.30 -22.44 22.09
C GLU A 144 22.19 -21.71 23.08
N GLN A 145 21.63 -21.39 24.25
CA GLN A 145 22.29 -20.59 25.27
C GLN A 145 21.96 -21.09 26.66
N ILE A 146 22.90 -20.85 27.57
CA ILE A 146 22.66 -20.88 29.01
C ILE A 146 22.98 -19.53 29.62
N TYR A 147 22.12 -19.08 30.53
CA TYR A 147 22.28 -17.82 31.24
C TYR A 147 22.98 -18.04 32.57
N LEU A 148 24.06 -17.32 32.84
CA LEU A 148 24.88 -17.48 34.05
C LEU A 148 24.56 -16.43 35.13
N GLY A 149 23.62 -15.52 34.87
CA GLY A 149 23.31 -14.41 35.76
C GLY A 149 23.84 -13.07 35.25
N LYS A 150 23.50 -12.00 35.97
CA LYS A 150 23.87 -10.62 35.58
C LYS A 150 25.37 -10.36 35.70
N THR A 151 26.00 -10.93 36.73
CA THR A 151 27.42 -10.76 37.06
C THR A 151 27.98 -12.04 37.67
N PRO A 152 28.14 -13.14 36.90
CA PRO A 152 28.79 -14.35 37.41
C PRO A 152 30.27 -14.08 37.70
N SER A 153 30.88 -14.89 38.57
CA SER A 153 32.34 -14.88 38.72
C SER A 153 33.01 -15.51 37.51
N ASN A 154 34.26 -15.11 37.23
CA ASN A 154 35.05 -15.70 36.13
C ASN A 154 35.24 -17.21 36.30
N ASP A 155 35.32 -17.69 37.54
CA ASP A 155 35.41 -19.13 37.85
C ASP A 155 34.12 -19.86 37.45
N THR A 156 32.94 -19.29 37.73
CA THR A 156 31.67 -19.87 37.30
C THR A 156 31.60 -19.98 35.78
N VAL A 157 31.97 -18.93 35.04
CA VAL A 157 31.97 -18.94 33.58
C VAL A 157 32.92 -20.02 33.05
N SER A 158 34.16 -20.04 33.53
CA SER A 158 35.21 -20.95 33.05
C SER A 158 34.90 -22.42 33.37
N LEU A 159 34.41 -22.71 34.57
CA LEU A 159 34.03 -24.07 34.98
C LEU A 159 32.82 -24.58 34.21
N SER A 160 31.80 -23.75 34.00
CA SER A 160 30.62 -24.11 33.21
C SER A 160 31.00 -24.39 31.76
N LEU A 161 31.83 -23.52 31.15
CA LEU A 161 32.31 -23.71 29.78
C LEU A 161 33.12 -25.00 29.63
N LYS A 162 34.10 -25.22 30.52
CA LYS A 162 34.91 -26.45 30.51
C LYS A 162 34.06 -27.70 30.68
N THR A 163 33.02 -27.62 31.52
CA THR A 163 32.09 -28.74 31.73
C THR A 163 31.31 -29.04 30.45
N LEU A 164 30.77 -28.02 29.78
CA LEU A 164 30.01 -28.17 28.53
C LEU A 164 30.87 -28.71 27.38
N GLN A 165 32.13 -28.30 27.30
CA GLN A 165 33.07 -28.78 26.29
C GLN A 165 33.55 -30.21 26.55
N SER A 166 33.75 -30.60 27.82
CA SER A 166 34.25 -31.93 28.18
C SER A 166 33.17 -33.01 28.36
N GLN A 167 31.91 -32.62 28.56
CA GLN A 167 30.79 -33.55 28.79
C GLN A 167 29.59 -33.21 27.89
N PRO A 168 29.64 -33.52 26.58
CA PRO A 168 28.60 -33.15 25.62
C PRO A 168 27.20 -33.72 25.93
N ALA A 169 27.13 -34.84 26.68
CA ALA A 169 25.88 -35.47 27.08
C ALA A 169 25.21 -34.82 28.31
N LYS A 170 25.89 -33.87 28.97
CA LYS A 170 25.33 -33.18 30.13
C LYS A 170 24.29 -32.17 29.69
N ASP A 171 23.13 -32.17 30.34
CA ASP A 171 22.09 -31.17 30.08
C ASP A 171 22.61 -29.75 30.45
N PRO A 172 22.76 -28.85 29.45
CA PRO A 172 23.27 -27.50 29.67
C PRO A 172 22.44 -26.71 30.68
N ASN A 173 21.13 -26.95 30.75
CA ASN A 173 20.23 -26.21 31.63
C ASN A 173 20.51 -26.44 33.12
N THR A 174 21.25 -27.50 33.47
CA THR A 174 21.68 -27.78 34.85
C THR A 174 22.81 -26.86 35.33
N LEU A 175 23.50 -26.18 34.41
CA LEU A 175 24.62 -25.27 34.71
C LEU A 175 24.18 -23.79 34.70
N GLY A 176 23.05 -23.49 34.06
CA GLY A 176 22.48 -22.15 33.95
C GLY A 176 21.56 -21.77 35.11
N GLN A 177 21.37 -20.47 35.29
CA GLN A 177 20.32 -19.92 36.16
C GLN A 177 18.97 -19.91 35.44
N ARG A 178 17.89 -19.95 36.22
CA ARG A 178 16.52 -19.84 35.67
C ARG A 178 16.32 -18.47 35.03
N THR A 179 15.73 -18.47 33.82
CA THR A 179 15.41 -17.26 33.06
C THR A 179 14.17 -17.50 32.20
N LEU A 180 13.53 -16.42 31.76
CA LEU A 180 12.46 -16.46 30.75
C LEU A 180 12.99 -16.39 29.32
N LEU A 181 14.30 -16.18 29.15
CA LEU A 181 14.94 -16.18 27.84
C LEU A 181 14.82 -17.57 27.19
N PRO A 182 14.60 -17.64 25.87
CA PRO A 182 14.56 -18.91 25.18
C PRO A 182 15.92 -19.61 25.32
N ALA A 183 15.91 -20.88 25.70
CA ALA A 183 17.12 -21.70 25.75
C ALA A 183 17.71 -21.94 24.34
N GLN A 184 16.87 -21.88 23.31
CA GLN A 184 17.26 -22.07 21.92
C GLN A 184 16.47 -21.14 20.99
N LEU A 185 17.15 -20.58 19.99
CA LEU A 185 16.54 -19.94 18.84
C LEU A 185 16.81 -20.77 17.58
N LYS A 186 15.78 -20.95 16.76
CA LYS A 186 15.90 -21.48 15.39
C LYS A 186 16.55 -20.43 14.48
N LEU A 187 16.85 -20.78 13.22
CA LEU A 187 17.42 -19.89 12.21
C LEU A 187 16.71 -18.53 12.16
N SER A 188 17.33 -17.54 12.80
CA SER A 188 16.78 -16.22 13.02
C SER A 188 17.69 -15.14 12.44
N ARG A 189 17.09 -14.05 11.98
CA ARG A 189 17.83 -12.89 11.46
C ARG A 189 18.52 -12.13 12.59
N PRO A 190 19.58 -11.36 12.30
CA PRO A 190 20.31 -10.58 13.30
C PRO A 190 19.41 -9.72 14.19
N ASN A 191 18.49 -8.98 13.57
CA ASN A 191 17.56 -8.09 14.29
C ASN A 191 16.60 -8.84 15.21
N ALA A 192 16.17 -10.05 14.85
CA ALA A 192 15.31 -10.87 15.70
C ALA A 192 16.09 -11.37 16.92
N ILE A 193 17.35 -11.76 16.74
CA ILE A 193 18.23 -12.18 17.83
C ILE A 193 18.49 -11.00 18.78
N ASP A 194 18.88 -9.85 18.24
CA ASP A 194 19.15 -8.64 19.03
C ASP A 194 17.89 -8.09 19.71
N SER A 195 16.70 -8.30 19.15
CA SER A 195 15.45 -7.91 19.83
C SER A 195 15.18 -8.73 21.10
N VAL A 196 15.73 -9.95 21.19
CA VAL A 196 15.56 -10.85 22.33
C VAL A 196 16.67 -10.68 23.36
N PHE A 197 17.92 -10.46 22.93
CA PHE A 197 19.09 -10.43 23.82
C PHE A 197 19.74 -9.04 23.95
N GLY A 198 19.28 -8.06 23.18
CA GLY A 198 19.85 -6.72 23.10
C GLY A 198 20.80 -6.54 21.92
N GLU A 199 20.96 -5.27 21.53
CA GLU A 199 21.80 -4.86 20.40
C GLU A 199 23.24 -5.37 20.55
N GLY A 200 23.79 -5.94 19.48
CA GLY A 200 25.17 -6.43 19.44
C GLY A 200 25.35 -7.87 19.91
N PHE A 201 24.31 -8.54 20.42
CA PHE A 201 24.38 -9.95 20.81
C PHE A 201 24.68 -10.86 19.61
N TYR A 202 23.99 -10.66 18.48
CA TYR A 202 24.23 -11.39 17.24
C TYR A 202 25.69 -11.26 16.78
N SER A 203 26.25 -10.05 16.84
CA SER A 203 27.62 -9.79 16.36
C SER A 203 28.70 -10.55 17.14
N GLN A 204 28.45 -10.83 18.43
CA GLN A 204 29.33 -11.65 19.27
C GLN A 204 29.22 -13.13 18.88
N ILE A 205 27.99 -13.64 18.77
CA ILE A 205 27.77 -15.07 18.50
C ILE A 205 28.11 -15.49 17.05
N ALA A 206 28.03 -14.56 16.10
CA ALA A 206 28.38 -14.80 14.71
C ALA A 206 29.89 -15.00 14.48
N GLN A 207 30.74 -14.70 15.47
CA GLN A 207 32.19 -14.91 15.42
C GLN A 207 32.62 -16.22 16.09
N LEU A 208 31.68 -16.96 16.67
CA LEU A 208 31.97 -18.20 17.41
C LEU A 208 32.13 -19.39 16.45
N GLU A 209 32.95 -20.36 16.86
CA GLU A 209 33.10 -21.60 16.10
C GLU A 209 31.79 -22.42 16.11
N PRO A 210 31.31 -22.89 14.94
CA PRO A 210 30.10 -23.70 14.83
C PRO A 210 30.14 -24.97 15.68
N GLY A 211 29.05 -25.24 16.41
CA GLY A 211 28.86 -26.51 17.12
C GLY A 211 29.59 -26.63 18.46
N GLU A 212 30.39 -25.64 18.85
CA GLU A 212 31.08 -25.62 20.13
C GLU A 212 30.43 -24.63 21.11
N TRP A 213 30.44 -24.99 22.41
CA TRP A 213 30.08 -24.04 23.45
C TRP A 213 31.19 -23.01 23.60
N ALA A 214 30.81 -21.73 23.61
CA ALA A 214 31.70 -20.60 23.74
C ALA A 214 31.07 -19.43 24.52
N GLY A 215 31.90 -18.49 24.93
CA GLY A 215 31.53 -17.31 25.70
C GLY A 215 32.72 -16.80 26.53
N PRO A 216 32.51 -15.82 27.43
CA PRO A 216 31.23 -15.21 27.78
C PRO A 216 30.66 -14.35 26.64
N VAL A 217 29.36 -14.46 26.41
CA VAL A 217 28.58 -13.58 25.51
C VAL A 217 27.71 -12.67 26.37
N ILE A 218 27.76 -11.36 26.13
CA ILE A 218 27.06 -10.38 26.97
C ILE A 218 25.78 -9.90 26.28
N SER A 219 24.67 -10.02 27.00
CA SER A 219 23.35 -9.50 26.65
C SER A 219 22.98 -8.34 27.58
N VAL A 220 21.83 -7.68 27.33
CA VAL A 220 21.29 -6.69 28.27
C VAL A 220 20.85 -7.28 29.61
N TYR A 221 20.69 -8.61 29.68
CA TYR A 221 20.27 -9.32 30.89
C TYR A 221 21.47 -9.81 31.71
N GLY A 222 22.61 -10.07 31.08
CA GLY A 222 23.82 -10.55 31.75
C GLY A 222 24.69 -11.42 30.86
N THR A 223 25.35 -12.39 31.48
CA THR A 223 26.36 -13.23 30.82
C THR A 223 25.78 -14.57 30.39
N HIS A 224 26.15 -15.00 29.18
CA HIS A 224 25.72 -16.25 28.57
C HIS A 224 26.91 -17.09 28.12
N LEU A 225 26.68 -18.40 28.04
CA LEU A 225 27.43 -19.30 27.16
C LEU A 225 26.50 -19.70 26.03
N VAL A 226 27.03 -19.80 24.82
CA VAL A 226 26.26 -20.03 23.59
C VAL A 226 26.92 -21.15 22.79
N ARG A 227 26.11 -21.98 22.15
CA ARG A 227 26.54 -22.90 21.11
C ARG A 227 25.75 -22.63 19.85
N THR A 228 26.44 -22.31 18.77
CA THR A 228 25.83 -22.16 17.45
C THR A 228 25.52 -23.55 16.89
N LEU A 229 24.34 -23.70 16.31
CA LEU A 229 23.79 -24.98 15.89
C LEU A 229 23.74 -25.12 14.37
N ASP A 230 23.32 -24.05 13.71
CA ASP A 230 23.16 -23.99 12.26
C ASP A 230 23.25 -22.53 11.81
N ASP A 231 23.77 -22.29 10.62
CA ASP A 231 23.89 -20.96 10.05
C ASP A 231 23.52 -20.95 8.56
N LEU A 232 22.88 -19.87 8.14
CA LEU A 232 22.69 -19.56 6.74
C LEU A 232 23.40 -18.24 6.47
N PRO A 233 24.55 -18.26 5.77
CA PRO A 233 25.26 -17.03 5.48
C PRO A 233 24.44 -16.14 4.55
N ALA A 234 24.70 -14.85 4.66
CA ALA A 234 24.17 -13.88 3.74
C ALA A 234 24.69 -14.19 2.34
N HIS A 235 23.79 -14.41 1.39
CA HIS A 235 24.16 -14.72 0.02
C HIS A 235 23.38 -13.85 -0.96
N MET A 236 23.90 -13.81 -2.18
CA MET A 236 23.20 -13.17 -3.28
C MET A 236 22.39 -14.26 -3.99
N PRO A 237 21.05 -14.26 -3.90
CA PRO A 237 20.26 -15.29 -4.54
C PRO A 237 20.38 -15.18 -6.07
N LEU A 238 20.14 -16.28 -6.77
CA LEU A 238 19.92 -16.27 -8.21
C LEU A 238 18.56 -15.65 -8.54
N LEU A 239 18.39 -15.14 -9.76
CA LEU A 239 17.12 -14.58 -10.20
C LEU A 239 15.97 -15.59 -10.06
N GLU A 240 16.23 -16.88 -10.35
CA GLU A 240 15.23 -17.94 -10.25
C GLU A 240 14.69 -18.10 -8.82
N GLU A 241 15.55 -17.97 -7.80
CA GLU A 241 15.18 -18.10 -6.39
C GLU A 241 14.27 -16.96 -5.92
N VAL A 242 14.44 -15.76 -6.49
CA VAL A 242 13.68 -14.55 -6.11
C VAL A 242 12.75 -14.07 -7.22
N HIS A 243 12.48 -14.88 -8.24
CA HIS A 243 11.80 -14.46 -9.47
C HIS A 243 10.47 -13.77 -9.20
N ALA A 244 9.61 -14.34 -8.35
CA ALA A 244 8.31 -13.77 -8.02
C ALA A 244 8.42 -12.40 -7.33
N THR A 245 9.39 -12.23 -6.43
CA THR A 245 9.65 -10.96 -5.75
C THR A 245 10.22 -9.92 -6.71
N VAL A 246 11.16 -10.31 -7.57
CA VAL A 246 11.73 -9.43 -8.60
C VAL A 246 10.64 -8.96 -9.57
N LEU A 247 9.81 -9.88 -10.06
CA LEU A 247 8.70 -9.57 -10.97
C LEU A 247 7.73 -8.55 -10.34
N LYS A 248 7.30 -8.78 -9.10
CA LYS A 248 6.42 -7.85 -8.38
C LYS A 248 7.03 -6.46 -8.23
N ASN A 249 8.32 -6.40 -7.88
CA ASN A 249 9.02 -5.12 -7.71
C ASN A 249 9.17 -4.40 -9.06
N TRP A 250 9.51 -5.13 -10.12
CA TRP A 250 9.55 -4.60 -11.49
C TRP A 250 8.19 -4.07 -11.93
N GLN A 251 7.09 -4.81 -11.71
CA GLN A 251 5.73 -4.34 -12.04
C GLN A 251 5.37 -3.07 -11.26
N THR A 252 5.78 -2.99 -9.99
CA THR A 252 5.57 -1.79 -9.17
C THR A 252 6.35 -0.60 -9.70
N ALA A 253 7.60 -0.81 -10.14
CA ALA A 253 8.41 0.22 -10.78
C ALA A 253 7.78 0.68 -12.10
N LYS A 254 7.34 -0.24 -12.96
CA LYS A 254 6.63 0.08 -14.21
C LYS A 254 5.34 0.83 -13.98
N ALA A 255 4.53 0.43 -13.00
CA ALA A 255 3.33 1.17 -12.62
C ALA A 255 3.66 2.61 -12.23
N LYS A 256 4.75 2.83 -11.48
CA LYS A 256 5.21 4.19 -11.14
C LYS A 256 5.61 5.00 -12.37
N ASP A 257 6.34 4.42 -13.30
CA ASP A 257 6.76 5.08 -14.53
C ASP A 257 5.55 5.43 -15.41
N ASN A 258 4.62 4.49 -15.57
CA ASN A 258 3.39 4.67 -16.33
C ASN A 258 2.51 5.77 -15.72
N ARG A 259 2.39 5.84 -14.38
CA ARG A 259 1.70 6.95 -13.70
C ARG A 259 2.34 8.29 -13.97
N ALA A 260 3.68 8.36 -13.98
CA ALA A 260 4.39 9.61 -14.26
C ALA A 260 4.16 10.07 -15.72
N GLN A 261 4.15 9.13 -16.67
CA GLN A 261 3.87 9.42 -18.07
C GLN A 261 2.41 9.87 -18.28
N ASP A 262 1.44 9.13 -17.74
CA ASP A 262 0.01 9.50 -17.78
C ASP A 262 -0.21 10.87 -17.13
N TYR A 263 0.42 11.14 -15.99
CA TYR A 263 0.37 12.47 -15.37
C TYR A 263 0.90 13.55 -16.31
N ALA A 264 2.07 13.37 -16.93
CA ALA A 264 2.66 14.35 -17.84
C ALA A 264 1.75 14.65 -19.04
N GLU A 265 1.17 13.61 -19.65
CA GLU A 265 0.21 13.74 -20.74
C GLU A 265 -1.03 14.51 -20.28
N ARG A 266 -1.63 14.13 -19.14
CA ARG A 266 -2.81 14.82 -18.61
C ARG A 266 -2.52 16.27 -18.26
N ARG A 267 -1.39 16.53 -17.61
CA ARG A 267 -0.93 17.85 -17.18
C ARG A 267 -0.75 18.80 -18.37
N SER A 268 -0.38 18.29 -19.56
CA SER A 268 -0.23 19.09 -20.77
C SER A 268 -1.54 19.76 -21.24
N ARG A 269 -2.69 19.21 -20.85
CA ARG A 269 -4.03 19.75 -21.18
C ARG A 269 -4.47 20.91 -20.29
N TYR A 270 -3.67 21.26 -19.28
CA TYR A 270 -4.00 22.30 -18.32
C TYR A 270 -2.98 23.43 -18.35
N THR A 271 -3.47 24.67 -18.42
CA THR A 271 -2.68 25.84 -18.02
C THR A 271 -2.68 25.91 -16.50
N VAL A 272 -1.50 25.94 -15.90
CA VAL A 272 -1.36 26.05 -14.44
C VAL A 272 -0.78 27.41 -14.11
N GLU A 273 -1.63 28.26 -13.56
CA GLU A 273 -1.24 29.55 -13.02
C GLU A 273 -1.09 29.43 -11.50
N ILE A 274 0.10 29.73 -10.99
CA ILE A 274 0.38 29.68 -9.56
C ILE A 274 0.40 31.11 -9.04
N LEU A 275 -0.72 31.55 -8.47
CA LEU A 275 -0.81 32.82 -7.77
C LEU A 275 -0.28 32.64 -6.34
N ARG A 276 0.95 33.10 -6.10
CA ARG A 276 1.50 33.21 -4.75
C ARG A 276 1.20 34.61 -4.21
N SER A 277 0.63 34.71 -3.01
CA SER A 277 0.47 35.99 -2.33
C SER A 277 1.83 36.68 -2.20
N LYS A 278 1.91 37.98 -2.51
CA LYS A 278 3.12 38.81 -2.40
C LYS A 278 3.44 39.18 -0.94
N ASP A 279 3.31 38.23 -0.02
CA ASP A 279 3.80 38.36 1.36
C ASP A 279 4.72 37.19 1.70
N THR A 280 5.90 37.23 1.08
CA THR A 280 7.15 36.69 1.63
C THR A 280 8.26 37.29 0.78
N GLY A 281 8.88 38.33 1.32
CA GLY A 281 9.91 39.09 0.63
C GLY A 281 11.07 38.20 0.18
N LYS A 282 11.42 38.33 -1.10
CA LYS A 282 12.56 37.69 -1.80
C LYS A 282 12.48 36.15 -1.75
N ILE A 283 12.47 35.47 -2.88
CA ILE A 283 13.70 35.13 -3.60
C ILE A 283 13.39 34.86 -5.07
N VAL A 284 14.29 35.37 -5.90
CA VAL A 284 14.44 35.15 -7.34
C VAL A 284 14.99 33.73 -7.57
N ASN A 285 14.36 32.93 -8.44
CA ASN A 285 15.05 32.45 -9.65
C ASN A 285 14.11 31.79 -10.66
N LYS A 286 14.31 32.20 -11.91
CA LYS A 286 13.90 31.51 -13.14
C LYS A 286 14.61 30.16 -13.19
N GLU A 287 13.91 29.13 -13.65
CA GLU A 287 14.54 28.11 -14.48
C GLU A 287 13.54 27.55 -15.48
N ASN A 288 13.82 27.85 -16.75
CA ASN A 288 13.30 27.18 -17.94
C ASN A 288 14.39 26.19 -18.36
N ARG A 289 14.11 24.89 -18.31
CA ARG A 289 14.36 23.89 -19.38
C ARG A 289 13.99 22.50 -18.89
#